data_AF-A0A433S3G3-F1
#
_entry.id   AF-A0A433S3G3-F1
#
_cell.length_a   1.000
_cell.length_b   1.000
_cell.length_c   1.000
_cell.angle_alpha   90.00
_cell.angle_beta   90.00
_cell.angle_gamma   90.00
#
_symmetry.space_group_name_H-M   'P 1'
#
loop_
_entity.id
_entity.type
_entity.pdbx_description
1 polymer ?
#
loop_
_entity_poly.entity_id
_entity_poly.type
_entity_poly.pdbx_seq_one_letter_code
_entity_poly.pdbx_strand_id
1 'polypeptide(L)'
;MEIELELGGFYTCVQDGFDPVVMWLGRVDLPDDLGNGAHEPVVSVILKSALPDTPILSHAPFWESAALDGEMMAADPFDVNQELFDENYNTWRSAFEADQAYPWQMTPNEVYAKMMEDFIAAIQK
;
A
#
# COMPACT_ATOMS: atom_id res chain seq x y z
N MET A 1 17.52 4.85 -14.07
CA MET A 1 18.18 4.12 -12.96
C MET A 1 17.14 3.13 -12.52
N GLU A 2 17.37 1.83 -12.68
CA GLU A 2 16.43 0.82 -12.16
C GLU A 2 16.62 0.80 -10.64
N ILE A 3 15.56 1.07 -9.88
CA ILE A 3 15.56 0.94 -8.43
C ILE A 3 15.19 -0.51 -8.09
N GLU A 4 16.02 -1.15 -7.27
CA GLU A 4 15.68 -2.43 -6.65
C GLU A 4 14.87 -2.14 -5.39
N LEU A 5 13.66 -2.72 -5.33
CA LEU A 5 12.74 -2.55 -4.23
C LEU A 5 13.06 -3.55 -3.12
N GLU A 6 13.22 -3.06 -1.90
CA GLU A 6 13.64 -3.85 -0.74
C GLU A 6 12.58 -3.75 0.37
N LEU A 7 12.36 -4.86 1.07
CA LEU A 7 11.55 -4.87 2.29
C LEU A 7 12.17 -3.92 3.33
N GLY A 8 11.32 -3.11 3.94
CA GLY A 8 11.71 -2.03 4.83
C GLY A 8 12.10 -0.73 4.13
N GLY A 9 12.20 -0.72 2.80
CA GLY A 9 12.55 0.44 2.00
C GLY A 9 11.41 1.46 1.87
N PHE A 10 11.79 2.70 1.59
CA PHE A 10 10.88 3.83 1.39
C PHE A 10 10.98 4.35 -0.04
N TYR A 11 9.84 4.47 -0.71
CA TYR A 11 9.78 4.87 -2.11
C TYR A 11 8.67 5.89 -2.35
N THR A 12 8.95 6.88 -3.18
CA THR A 12 7.92 7.80 -3.69
C THR A 12 7.40 7.21 -4.98
N CYS A 13 6.09 6.96 -5.03
CA CYS A 13 5.38 6.57 -6.23
C CYS A 13 4.77 7.82 -6.88
N VAL A 14 5.15 8.06 -8.14
CA VAL A 14 4.64 9.16 -8.96
C VAL A 14 3.82 8.59 -10.11
N GLN A 15 2.62 9.16 -10.28
CA GLN A 15 1.72 8.80 -11.36
C GLN A 15 1.00 10.04 -11.87
N ASP A 16 0.85 10.13 -13.18
CA ASP A 16 0.15 11.25 -13.83
C ASP A 16 -1.29 11.38 -13.32
N GLY A 17 -1.67 12.60 -12.96
CA GLY A 17 -3.02 12.93 -12.50
C GLY A 17 -3.28 12.72 -11.01
N PHE A 18 -2.28 12.25 -10.24
CA PHE A 18 -2.39 12.06 -8.80
C PHE A 18 -1.23 12.72 -8.04
N ASP A 19 -1.48 13.06 -6.77
CA ASP A 19 -0.42 13.54 -5.89
C ASP A 19 0.58 12.40 -5.58
N PRO A 20 1.89 12.70 -5.49
CA PRO A 20 2.88 11.70 -5.10
C PRO A 20 2.60 11.12 -3.71
N VAL A 21 2.80 9.81 -3.59
CA VAL A 21 2.67 9.09 -2.32
C VAL A 21 4.01 8.47 -1.94
N VAL A 22 4.33 8.49 -0.65
CA VAL A 22 5.46 7.77 -0.08
C VAL A 22 4.95 6.45 0.46
N MET A 23 5.53 5.36 -0.03
CA MET A 23 5.28 4.00 0.41
C MET A 23 6.43 3.49 1.26
N TRP A 24 6.09 2.72 2.30
CA TRP A 24 7.01 1.82 2.98
C TRP A 24 6.64 0.38 2.63
N LEU A 25 7.59 -0.38 2.09
CA LEU A 25 7.39 -1.78 1.70
C LEU A 25 7.52 -2.68 2.93
N GLY A 26 6.38 -3.10 3.50
CA GLY A 26 6.38 -3.87 4.74
C GLY A 26 6.56 -5.37 4.52
N ARG A 27 5.85 -5.92 3.53
CA ARG A 27 5.79 -7.37 3.31
C ARG A 27 5.46 -7.70 1.86
N VAL A 28 6.00 -8.83 1.40
CA VAL A 28 5.61 -9.47 0.13
C VAL A 28 5.22 -10.91 0.43
N ASP A 29 4.01 -11.29 0.02
CA ASP A 29 3.51 -12.66 0.11
C ASP A 29 3.42 -13.27 -1.29
N LEU A 30 4.02 -14.44 -1.49
CA LEU A 30 4.02 -15.12 -2.78
C LEU A 30 2.69 -15.85 -3.01
N PRO A 31 2.30 -16.10 -4.28
CA PRO A 31 1.07 -16.83 -4.60
C PRO A 31 0.90 -18.16 -3.84
N ASP A 32 2.00 -18.91 -3.71
CA ASP A 32 2.01 -20.21 -3.03
C ASP A 32 1.74 -20.09 -1.53
N ASP A 33 2.17 -18.99 -0.89
CA ASP A 33 1.94 -18.72 0.53
C ASP A 33 0.54 -18.16 0.81
N LEU A 34 0.00 -17.42 -0.15
CA LEU A 34 -1.34 -16.83 -0.08
C LEU A 34 -2.44 -17.87 -0.22
N GLY A 35 -2.24 -18.83 -1.13
CA GLY A 35 -3.28 -19.77 -1.54
C GLY A 35 -4.45 -19.06 -2.22
N ASN A 36 -5.64 -19.67 -2.12
CA ASN A 36 -6.90 -19.08 -2.58
C ASN A 36 -6.93 -18.57 -4.05
N GLY A 37 -6.16 -19.22 -4.93
CA GLY A 37 -6.10 -18.82 -6.35
C GLY A 37 -5.34 -17.52 -6.62
N ALA A 38 -4.52 -17.03 -5.69
CA ALA A 38 -3.56 -15.96 -5.97
C ALA A 38 -2.69 -16.33 -7.18
N HIS A 39 -2.51 -15.37 -8.09
CA HIS A 39 -1.82 -15.58 -9.37
C HIS A 39 -0.55 -14.73 -9.51
N GLU A 40 -0.38 -13.74 -8.65
CA GLU A 40 0.83 -12.92 -8.54
C GLU A 40 1.06 -12.54 -7.06
N PRO A 41 2.28 -12.09 -6.69
CA PRO A 41 2.58 -11.69 -5.33
C PRO A 41 1.70 -10.53 -4.84
N VAL A 42 1.52 -10.45 -3.53
CA VAL A 42 0.87 -9.32 -2.87
C VAL A 42 1.91 -8.51 -2.11
N VAL A 43 1.91 -7.21 -2.36
CA VAL A 43 2.77 -6.25 -1.68
C VAL A 43 1.93 -5.49 -0.65
N SER A 44 2.27 -5.65 0.63
CA SER A 44 1.61 -4.97 1.73
C SER A 44 2.45 -3.78 2.19
N VAL A 45 1.87 -2.59 2.14
CA VAL A 45 2.57 -1.32 2.33
C VAL A 45 1.89 -0.42 3.34
N ILE A 46 2.64 0.57 3.83
CA ILE A 46 2.09 1.77 4.46
C ILE A 46 2.18 2.91 3.46
N LEU A 47 1.12 3.72 3.33
CA LEU A 47 1.09 4.86 2.42
C LEU A 47 0.87 6.16 3.16
N LYS A 48 1.52 7.22 2.68
CA LYS A 48 1.20 8.60 3.04
C LYS A 48 1.38 9.50 1.81
N SER A 49 0.75 10.67 1.80
CA SER A 49 1.11 11.68 0.81
C SER A 49 2.54 12.18 1.08
N ALA A 50 3.21 12.63 0.01
CA ALA A 50 4.45 13.40 0.14
C ALA A 50 4.23 14.77 0.83
N LEU A 51 2.99 15.22 0.94
CA LEU A 51 2.64 16.45 1.64
C LEU A 51 2.74 16.28 3.17
N PRO A 52 3.20 17.33 3.90
CA PRO A 52 3.27 17.31 5.36
C PRO A 52 1.88 17.21 6.00
N ASP A 53 1.82 16.65 7.21
CA ASP A 53 0.63 16.55 8.06
C ASP A 53 -0.59 15.85 7.41
N THR A 54 -0.33 14.92 6.48
CA THR A 54 -1.36 14.11 5.84
C THR A 54 -1.60 12.78 6.55
N PRO A 55 -2.83 12.23 6.50
CA PRO A 55 -3.13 10.94 7.12
C PRO A 55 -2.28 9.79 6.54
N ILE A 56 -1.94 8.83 7.39
CA ILE A 56 -1.21 7.62 7.01
C ILE A 56 -2.21 6.48 6.85
N LEU A 57 -2.13 5.75 5.74
CA LEU A 57 -2.79 4.46 5.59
C LEU A 57 -1.87 3.38 6.17
N SER A 58 -2.22 2.88 7.35
CA SER A 58 -1.40 1.97 8.17
C SER A 58 -1.23 0.57 7.60
N HIS A 59 -2.03 0.19 6.58
CA HIS A 59 -1.86 -1.05 5.82
C HIS A 59 -2.70 -0.97 4.54
N ALA A 60 -2.08 -1.25 3.41
CA ALA A 60 -2.77 -1.40 2.13
C ALA A 60 -2.10 -2.55 1.33
N PRO A 61 -2.84 -3.62 1.01
CA PRO A 61 -2.34 -4.74 0.22
C PRO A 61 -2.65 -4.52 -1.26
N PHE A 62 -1.66 -4.72 -2.12
CA PHE A 62 -1.77 -4.54 -3.57
C PHE A 62 -1.31 -5.80 -4.28
N TRP A 63 -1.89 -6.10 -5.44
CA TRP A 63 -1.20 -6.98 -6.37
C TRP A 63 0.11 -6.32 -6.80
N GLU A 64 1.18 -7.11 -6.96
CA GLU A 64 2.50 -6.58 -7.33
C GLU A 64 2.44 -5.73 -8.59
N SER A 65 1.73 -6.20 -9.62
CA SER A 65 1.50 -5.43 -10.86
C SER A 65 0.91 -4.04 -10.61
N ALA A 66 -0.05 -3.91 -9.70
CA ALA A 66 -0.69 -2.63 -9.35
C ALA A 66 0.19 -1.76 -8.45
N ALA A 67 0.91 -2.37 -7.50
CA ALA A 67 1.82 -1.66 -6.60
C ALA A 67 2.93 -0.95 -7.36
N LEU A 68 3.39 -1.55 -8.46
CA LEU A 68 4.59 -1.17 -9.20
C LEU A 68 4.30 -0.52 -10.56
N ASP A 69 3.05 -0.18 -10.86
CA ASP A 69 2.66 0.44 -12.14
C ASP A 69 3.06 1.93 -12.26
N GLY A 70 3.54 2.53 -11.16
CA GLY A 70 4.01 3.92 -11.10
C GLY A 70 5.52 4.08 -11.18
N GLU A 71 5.99 5.31 -11.41
CA GLU A 71 7.42 5.62 -11.32
C GLU A 71 7.87 5.65 -9.86
N MET A 72 8.84 4.80 -9.52
CA MET A 72 9.38 4.68 -8.17
C MET A 72 10.71 5.41 -8.02
N MET A 73 10.83 6.19 -6.95
CA MET A 73 12.06 6.87 -6.55
C MET A 73 12.35 6.60 -5.07
N ALA A 74 13.62 6.63 -4.65
CA ALA A 74 13.95 6.57 -3.23
C ALA A 74 13.31 7.76 -2.49
N ALA A 75 12.75 7.50 -1.30
CA ALA A 75 12.12 8.53 -0.47
C ALA A 75 12.82 8.70 0.87
N ASP A 76 12.64 9.87 1.46
CA ASP A 76 13.00 10.07 2.87
C ASP A 76 12.10 9.19 3.77
N PRO A 77 12.69 8.54 4.78
CA PRO A 77 11.95 7.67 5.68
C PRO A 77 10.95 8.48 6.53
N PHE A 78 9.91 7.78 6.99
CA PHE A 78 8.95 8.31 7.95
C PHE A 78 8.70 7.30 9.07
N ASP A 79 8.10 7.77 10.17
CA ASP A 79 7.80 6.92 11.31
C ASP A 79 6.78 5.83 10.94
N VAL A 80 7.23 4.59 11.03
CA VAL A 80 6.41 3.40 10.77
C VAL A 80 5.99 2.79 12.09
N ASN A 81 4.67 2.65 12.30
CA ASN A 81 4.14 1.86 13.40
C ASN A 81 3.98 0.40 12.95
N GLN A 82 5.01 -0.41 13.19
CA GLN A 82 5.04 -1.82 12.77
C GLN A 82 4.00 -2.68 13.48
N GLU A 83 3.72 -2.42 14.77
CA GLU A 83 2.70 -3.17 15.52
C GLU A 83 1.33 -2.99 14.89
N LEU A 84 0.95 -1.74 14.57
CA LEU A 84 -0.31 -1.45 13.88
C LEU A 84 -0.34 -2.01 12.46
N PHE A 85 0.80 -2.02 11.75
CA PHE A 85 0.89 -2.66 10.43
C PHE A 85 0.62 -4.16 10.53
N ASP A 86 1.27 -4.86 11.46
CA ASP A 86 1.12 -6.31 11.66
C ASP A 86 -0.31 -6.68 12.07
N GLU A 87 -0.93 -5.89 12.96
CA GLU A 87 -2.34 -6.08 13.34
C GLU A 87 -3.29 -5.96 12.15
N ASN A 88 -3.13 -4.92 11.33
CA ASN A 88 -3.96 -4.69 10.16
C ASN A 88 -3.70 -5.71 9.06
N TYR A 89 -2.44 -6.12 8.87
CA TYR A 89 -2.05 -7.18 7.94
C TYR A 89 -2.71 -8.50 8.33
N ASN A 90 -2.62 -8.91 9.60
CA ASN A 90 -3.24 -10.16 10.06
C ASN A 90 -4.76 -10.14 9.91
N THR A 91 -5.39 -8.98 10.19
CA THR A 91 -6.83 -8.78 9.97
C THR A 91 -7.19 -8.96 8.50
N TRP A 92 -6.44 -8.32 7.59
CA TRP A 92 -6.65 -8.48 6.15
C TRP A 92 -6.39 -9.91 5.69
N ARG A 93 -5.31 -10.55 6.15
CA ARG A 93 -4.93 -11.91 5.76
C ARG A 93 -6.03 -12.91 6.11
N SER A 94 -6.58 -12.84 7.32
CA SER A 94 -7.71 -13.66 7.73
C SER A 94 -8.96 -13.41 6.87
N ALA A 95 -9.22 -12.16 6.48
CA ALA A 95 -10.33 -11.83 5.58
C ALA A 95 -10.09 -12.33 4.14
N PHE A 96 -8.86 -12.29 3.64
CA PHE A 96 -8.49 -12.82 2.33
C PHE A 96 -8.63 -14.36 2.29
N GLU A 97 -8.21 -15.06 3.34
CA GLU A 97 -8.43 -16.52 3.48
C GLU A 97 -9.91 -16.90 3.51
N ALA A 98 -10.76 -15.99 3.96
CA ALA A 98 -12.21 -16.17 4.03
C ALA A 98 -12.98 -15.66 2.79
N ASP A 99 -12.28 -15.26 1.72
CA ASP A 99 -12.89 -14.65 0.52
C ASP A 99 -13.67 -13.35 0.78
N GLN A 100 -13.26 -12.57 1.78
CA GLN A 100 -13.93 -11.34 2.23
C GLN A 100 -13.16 -10.06 1.92
N ALA A 101 -11.87 -10.18 1.61
CA ALA A 101 -11.02 -9.05 1.22
C ALA A 101 -10.07 -9.47 0.11
N TYR A 102 -9.70 -8.52 -0.75
CA TYR A 102 -8.80 -8.75 -1.88
C TYR A 102 -7.77 -7.63 -1.98
N PRO A 103 -6.56 -7.90 -2.53
CA PRO A 103 -5.59 -6.85 -2.81
C PRO A 103 -6.15 -5.82 -3.79
N TRP A 104 -5.69 -4.58 -3.65
CA TRP A 104 -6.01 -3.51 -4.57
C TRP A 104 -5.45 -3.79 -5.97
N GLN A 105 -6.29 -3.52 -6.97
CA GLN A 105 -5.91 -3.49 -8.39
C GLN A 105 -5.63 -2.07 -8.89
N MET A 106 -5.91 -1.07 -8.05
CA MET A 106 -5.56 0.34 -8.28
C MET A 106 -4.15 0.59 -7.78
N THR A 107 -3.49 1.61 -8.31
CA THR A 107 -2.15 2.00 -7.88
C THR A 107 -2.14 2.56 -6.46
N PRO A 108 -0.97 2.67 -5.82
CA PRO A 108 -0.83 3.35 -4.53
C PRO A 108 -1.39 4.77 -4.50
N ASN A 109 -1.16 5.56 -5.56
CA ASN A 109 -1.64 6.94 -5.67
C ASN A 109 -3.18 7.00 -5.77
N GLU A 110 -3.78 6.13 -6.59
CA GLU A 110 -5.23 6.02 -6.74
C GLU A 110 -5.91 5.61 -5.44
N VAL A 111 -5.38 4.57 -4.78
CA VAL A 111 -5.90 4.10 -3.49
C VAL A 111 -5.81 5.20 -2.44
N TYR A 112 -4.66 5.89 -2.36
CA TYR A 112 -4.51 6.96 -1.38
C TYR A 112 -5.50 8.09 -1.62
N ALA A 113 -5.62 8.57 -2.87
CA ALA A 113 -6.58 9.62 -3.23
C ALA A 113 -8.02 9.22 -2.87
N LYS A 114 -8.42 8.00 -3.26
CA LYS A 114 -9.75 7.47 -2.94
C LYS A 114 -10.01 7.40 -1.44
N MET A 115 -9.07 6.88 -0.66
CA MET A 115 -9.24 6.72 0.79
C MET A 115 -9.31 8.08 1.48
N MET A 116 -8.58 9.08 1.00
CA MET A 116 -8.65 10.45 1.52
C MET A 116 -9.98 11.12 1.19
N GLU A 117 -10.51 10.94 -0.02
CA GLU A 117 -11.87 11.42 -0.38
C GLU A 117 -12.93 10.80 0.54
N ASP A 118 -12.88 9.49 0.76
CA ASP A 118 -13.80 8.76 1.63
C ASP A 118 -13.69 9.24 3.09
N PHE A 119 -12.46 9.51 3.57
CA PHE A 119 -12.20 10.04 4.91
C PHE A 119 -12.77 11.46 5.10
N ILE A 120 -12.50 12.36 4.15
CA ILE A 120 -13.02 13.73 4.17
C ILE A 120 -14.56 13.72 4.15
N ALA A 121 -15.15 12.89 3.30
CA ALA A 121 -16.60 12.75 3.21
C ALA A 121 -17.24 12.19 4.49
N ALA A 122 -16.52 11.35 5.24
CA ALA A 122 -16.99 10.81 6.51
C ALA A 122 -16.98 11.85 7.65
N ILE A 123 -16.02 12.79 7.65
CA ILE A 123 -15.91 13.84 8.68
C ILE A 123 -16.93 14.98 8.45
N GLN A 124 -17.39 15.17 7.22
CA GLN A 124 -18.35 16.22 6.87
C GLN A 124 -19.83 15.84 7.08
N LYS A 125 -20.12 14.61 7.51
CA LYS A 125 -21.47 14.11 7.80
C LYS A 125 -21.80 14.22 9.29
#